data_AF-A0A1R3W3S5-F1
#
_entry.id   AF-A0A1R3W3S5-F1
#
_cell.length_a   1.000
_cell.length_b   1.000
_cell.length_c   1.000
_cell.angle_alpha   90.00
_cell.angle_beta   90.00
_cell.angle_gamma   90.00
#
_symmetry.space_group_name_H-M   'P 1'
#
loop_
_entity.id
_entity.type
_entity.pdbx_description
1 polymer ?
#
loop_
_entity_poly.entity_id
_entity_poly.type
_entity_poly.pdbx_seq_one_letter_code
_entity_poly.pdbx_strand_id
1 'polypeptide(L)'
;MVLLRDAPACRRSYVDTAHKYRMTTIAPETARPSSMPELLTQAQVADILAVSPRALEDWRVTGDGPPYLKLSHKVLRYDAAALTRWLRTRRAA
;
A
#
# COMPACT_ATOMS: atom_id res chain seq x y z
N MET A 1 -41.97 -30.82 -46.35
CA MET A 1 -42.71 -30.50 -45.11
C MET A 1 -42.30 -31.52 -44.07
N VAL A 2 -41.57 -31.06 -43.04
CA VAL A 2 -41.41 -31.55 -41.64
C VAL A 2 -41.72 -33.05 -41.40
N LEU A 3 -40.83 -33.90 -40.86
CA LEU A 3 -40.34 -33.84 -39.48
C LEU A 3 -39.10 -34.72 -39.27
N LEU A 4 -38.18 -34.11 -38.53
CA LEU A 4 -37.08 -34.74 -37.80
C LEU A 4 -37.61 -35.47 -36.55
N ARG A 5 -36.84 -36.48 -36.12
CA ARG A 5 -36.55 -36.92 -34.73
C ARG A 5 -37.52 -37.87 -34.04
N ASP A 6 -36.94 -38.99 -33.58
CA ASP A 6 -36.97 -39.36 -32.16
C ASP A 6 -35.56 -39.78 -31.68
N ALA A 7 -35.21 -39.32 -30.47
CA ALA A 7 -33.93 -39.41 -29.78
C ALA A 7 -33.86 -40.68 -28.89
N PRO A 8 -33.06 -40.77 -27.79
CA PRO A 8 -31.68 -40.38 -27.45
C PRO A 8 -30.85 -41.65 -27.07
N ALA A 9 -29.54 -41.65 -26.78
CA ALA A 9 -28.97 -41.21 -25.50
C ALA A 9 -27.46 -41.49 -25.41
N CYS A 10 -26.78 -40.60 -24.65
CA CYS A 10 -25.55 -40.81 -23.89
C CYS A 10 -24.26 -41.12 -24.68
N ARG A 11 -23.22 -40.30 -24.66
CA ARG A 11 -22.47 -39.93 -23.45
C ARG A 11 -21.65 -38.67 -23.77
N ARG A 12 -22.16 -37.47 -23.47
CA ARG A 12 -21.39 -36.24 -23.68
C ARG A 12 -20.53 -35.98 -22.45
N SER A 13 -19.25 -36.29 -22.65
CA SER A 13 -18.09 -35.96 -21.85
C SER A 13 -18.21 -34.64 -21.08
N TYR A 14 -17.96 -34.75 -19.78
CA TYR A 14 -17.69 -33.71 -18.80
C TYR A 14 -16.43 -32.91 -19.18
N VAL A 15 -16.48 -32.12 -20.23
CA VAL A 15 -15.41 -31.16 -20.56
C VAL A 15 -16.03 -29.93 -21.18
N ASP A 16 -16.55 -28.98 -20.39
CA ASP A 16 -16.65 -27.56 -20.81
C ASP A 16 -17.31 -26.67 -19.75
N THR A 17 -16.59 -26.25 -18.70
CA THR A 17 -16.84 -24.93 -18.05
C THR A 17 -15.60 -24.38 -17.31
N ALA A 18 -14.38 -24.78 -17.67
CA ALA A 18 -13.17 -24.27 -17.00
C ALA A 18 -12.32 -23.35 -17.88
N HIS A 19 -12.83 -22.91 -19.04
CA HIS A 19 -12.09 -22.01 -19.95
C HIS A 19 -12.47 -20.52 -19.78
N LYS A 20 -13.52 -20.21 -19.01
CA LYS A 20 -13.95 -18.81 -18.80
C LYS A 20 -13.18 -18.11 -17.69
N TYR A 21 -12.63 -18.85 -16.74
CA TYR A 21 -11.70 -18.30 -15.78
C TYR A 21 -10.29 -18.61 -16.25
N ARG A 22 -9.73 -17.67 -17.00
CA ARG A 22 -8.30 -17.51 -17.09
C ARG A 22 -7.81 -17.21 -15.66
N MET A 23 -7.50 -18.23 -14.87
CA MET A 23 -6.73 -18.08 -13.63
C MET A 23 -5.31 -17.71 -14.03
N THR A 24 -5.14 -16.49 -14.53
CA THR A 24 -3.91 -15.77 -14.29
C THR A 24 -3.94 -15.47 -12.81
N THR A 25 -3.47 -16.41 -12.00
CA THR A 25 -3.07 -16.14 -10.63
C THR A 25 -1.94 -15.12 -10.73
N ILE A 26 -2.29 -13.84 -10.75
CA ILE A 26 -1.37 -12.78 -10.38
C ILE A 26 -1.15 -13.02 -8.90
N ALA A 27 -0.16 -13.87 -8.57
CA ALA A 27 0.44 -13.81 -7.25
C ALA A 27 0.78 -12.34 -7.00
N PRO A 28 0.51 -11.77 -5.81
CA PRO A 28 0.96 -10.41 -5.54
C PRO A 28 2.48 -10.47 -5.64
N GLU A 29 3.00 -10.04 -6.79
CA GLU A 29 4.37 -9.64 -6.98
C GLU A 29 4.59 -8.60 -5.90
N THR A 30 5.12 -9.06 -4.76
CA THR A 30 5.49 -8.21 -3.64
C THR A 30 6.48 -7.21 -4.21
N ALA A 31 5.93 -6.05 -4.59
CA ALA A 31 6.65 -4.99 -5.25
C ALA A 31 7.87 -4.71 -4.41
N ARG A 32 9.05 -5.05 -4.93
CA ARG A 32 10.32 -4.66 -4.31
C ARG A 32 10.24 -3.14 -4.15
N PRO A 33 10.41 -2.56 -2.95
CA PRO A 33 10.50 -1.12 -2.83
C PRO A 33 11.86 -0.68 -3.39
N SER A 34 12.00 -0.69 -4.71
CA SER A 34 13.11 -0.08 -5.45
C SER A 34 12.84 1.40 -5.74
N SER A 35 11.70 1.93 -5.28
CA SER A 35 11.46 3.37 -5.27
C SER A 35 12.24 4.01 -4.13
N MET A 36 13.04 5.01 -4.45
CA MET A 36 13.72 5.86 -3.47
C MET A 36 12.73 6.33 -2.39
N PRO A 37 13.16 6.41 -1.11
CA PRO A 37 12.28 6.86 -0.03
C PRO A 37 11.86 8.30 -0.27
N GLU A 38 10.58 8.59 -0.05
CA GLU A 38 10.05 9.95 -0.14
C GLU A 38 10.46 10.75 1.10
N LEU A 39 11.36 11.71 0.90
CA LEU A 39 11.97 12.51 1.98
C LEU A 39 11.29 13.87 2.13
N LEU A 40 10.48 13.99 3.17
CA LEU A 40 9.77 15.19 3.56
C LEU A 40 10.66 16.14 4.37
N THR A 41 10.44 17.44 4.18
CA THR A 41 11.01 18.50 5.01
C THR A 41 10.22 18.68 6.30
N GLN A 42 10.80 19.38 7.29
CA GLN A 42 10.09 19.71 8.53
C GLN A 42 8.80 20.49 8.27
N ALA A 43 8.80 21.44 7.33
CA ALA A 43 7.60 22.22 7.00
C ALA A 43 6.48 21.32 6.47
N GLN A 44 6.79 20.44 5.51
CA GLN A 44 5.81 19.49 4.96
C GLN A 44 5.23 18.57 6.04
N VAL A 45 6.05 18.08 6.97
CA VAL A 45 5.55 17.24 8.08
C VAL A 45 4.69 18.06 9.04
N ALA A 46 5.05 19.31 9.31
CA ALA A 46 4.26 20.20 10.15
C ALA A 46 2.88 20.43 9.54
N ASP A 47 2.82 20.68 8.22
CA ASP A 47 1.58 20.84 7.47
C ASP A 47 0.72 19.58 7.52
N ILE A 48 1.31 18.40 7.28
CA ILE A 48 0.62 17.09 7.32
C ILE A 48 0.00 16.84 8.71
N LEU A 49 0.73 17.16 9.77
CA LEU A 49 0.30 16.93 11.15
C LEU A 49 -0.56 18.08 11.70
N ALA A 50 -0.76 19.15 10.93
CA ALA A 50 -1.41 20.39 11.35
C ALA A 50 -0.83 20.98 12.65
N VAL A 51 0.50 20.97 12.78
CA VAL A 51 1.24 21.56 13.92
C VAL A 51 2.21 22.63 13.43
N SER A 52 2.76 23.44 14.33
CA SER A 52 3.81 24.38 13.97
C SER A 52 5.17 23.65 13.78
N PRO A 53 6.06 24.14 12.90
CA PRO A 53 7.42 23.62 12.80
C PRO A 53 8.19 23.66 14.13
N ARG A 54 7.89 24.67 14.98
CA ARG A 54 8.47 24.82 16.32
C ARG A 54 8.07 23.66 17.25
N ALA A 55 6.83 23.19 17.18
CA ALA A 55 6.38 22.03 17.95
C ALA A 55 7.16 20.76 17.58
N LEU A 56 7.47 20.56 16.29
CA LEU A 56 8.34 19.47 15.85
C LEU A 56 9.77 19.59 16.37
N GLU A 57 10.30 20.81 16.55
CA GLU A 57 11.59 21.03 17.20
C GLU A 57 11.57 20.58 18.66
N ASP A 58 10.55 20.97 19.42
CA ASP A 58 10.39 20.55 20.81
C ASP A 58 10.28 19.02 20.92
N TRP A 59 9.48 18.39 20.07
CA TRP A 59 9.33 16.94 20.06
C TRP A 59 10.62 16.18 19.73
N ARG A 60 11.57 16.79 19.00
CA ARG A 60 12.89 16.19 18.77
C ARG A 60 13.76 16.24 20.02
N VAL A 61 13.57 17.23 20.89
CA VAL A 61 14.27 17.34 22.17
C VAL A 61 13.68 16.36 23.19
N THR A 62 12.35 16.26 23.25
CA THR A 62 11.67 15.36 24.21
C THR A 62 11.68 13.90 23.77
N GLY A 63 11.82 13.64 22.47
CA GLY A 63 11.73 12.29 21.89
C GLY A 63 10.30 11.88 21.52
N ASP A 64 9.31 12.77 21.66
CA ASP A 64 7.90 12.50 21.34
C ASP A 64 7.57 12.66 19.85
N GLY A 65 8.55 12.91 19.00
CA GLY A 65 8.34 13.20 17.58
C GLY A 65 8.32 11.97 16.68
N PRO A 66 7.91 12.15 15.41
CA PRO A 66 8.17 11.16 14.38
C PRO A 66 9.67 10.96 14.16
N PRO A 67 10.11 9.75 13.75
CA PRO A 67 11.51 9.48 13.46
C PRO A 67 12.01 10.36 12.31
N TYR A 68 13.22 10.88 12.45
CA TYR A 68 13.85 11.78 11.49
C TYR A 68 15.24 11.27 11.07
N LEU A 69 15.65 11.64 9.86
CA LEU A 69 16.96 11.38 9.29
C LEU A 69 17.82 12.64 9.40
N LYS A 70 19.00 12.50 10.01
CA LYS A 70 20.00 13.56 10.08
C LYS A 70 21.02 13.37 8.97
N LEU A 71 20.84 14.10 7.86
CA LEU A 71 21.74 14.02 6.70
C LEU A 71 22.98 14.91 6.90
N SER A 72 22.83 16.01 7.65
CA SER A 72 23.92 16.90 8.04
C SER A 72 23.56 17.64 9.32
N HIS A 73 24.45 18.53 9.81
CA HIS A 73 24.18 19.37 10.98
C HIS A 73 22.96 20.29 10.79
N LYS A 74 22.69 20.73 9.56
CA LYS A 74 21.58 21.66 9.23
C LYS A 74 20.43 21.02 8.44
N VAL A 75 20.60 19.79 7.95
CA VAL A 75 19.64 19.16 7.04
C VAL A 75 19.01 17.96 7.71
N LEU A 76 17.74 18.11 8.07
CA LEU A 76 16.89 17.06 8.61
C LEU A 76 15.79 16.72 7.61
N ARG A 77 15.49 15.43 7.48
CA ARG A 77 14.42 14.92 6.63
C ARG A 77 13.58 13.88 7.37
N TYR A 78 12.38 13.66 6.89
CA TYR A 78 11.47 12.64 7.40
C TYR A 78 11.12 11.68 6.28
N ASP A 79 11.25 10.39 6.53
CA ASP A 79 10.73 9.37 5.62
C ASP A 79 9.21 9.30 5.77
N ALA A 80 8.47 9.51 4.67
CA ALA A 80 7.01 9.46 4.65
C ALA A 80 6.46 8.11 5.16
N ALA A 81 7.13 7.00 4.86
CA ALA A 81 6.73 5.68 5.35
C ALA A 81 6.93 5.57 6.88
N ALA A 82 8.03 6.13 7.40
CA ALA A 82 8.31 6.14 8.83
C ALA A 82 7.32 7.03 9.60
N LEU A 83 6.98 8.20 9.05
CA LEU A 83 5.96 9.10 9.60
C LEU A 83 4.60 8.39 9.70
N THR A 84 4.21 7.68 8.64
CA THR A 84 2.96 6.91 8.62
C THR A 84 2.94 5.81 9.69
N ARG A 85 4.06 5.08 9.86
CA ARG A 85 4.18 4.07 10.92
C ARG A 85 4.04 4.70 12.31
N TRP A 86 4.68 5.84 12.55
CA TRP A 86 4.58 6.56 13.82
C TRP A 86 3.15 7.06 14.12
N LEU A 87 2.43 7.55 13.11
CA LEU A 87 1.02 7.92 13.29
C LEU A 87 0.16 6.73 13.75
N ARG A 88 0.42 5.54 13.20
CA ARG A 88 -0.31 4.33 13.57
C ARG A 88 -0.08 3.91 15.02
N THR A 89 1.11 4.16 15.59
CA THR A 89 1.38 3.83 17.00
C THR A 89 0.68 4.77 17.98
N ARG A 90 0.19 5.92 17.52
CA ARG A 90 -0.49 6.94 18.34
C ARG A 90 -2.01 6.91 18.23
N ARG A 91 -2.56 6.01 17.42
CA ARG A 91 -4.00 5.83 17.32
C ARG A 91 -4.51 5.21 18.62
N ALA A 92 -5.30 5.97 19.38
CA ALA A 92 -6.08 5.42 20.48
C ALA A 92 -7.19 4.51 19.93
N ALA A 93 -7.53 3.46 20.68
CA ALA A 93 -8.56 2.48 20.33
C ALA A 93 -9.98 3.05 20.48
#